data_AF-A0A834T6C2-F1
#
_entry.id   AF-A0A834T6C2-F1
#
_cell.length_a   1.000
_cell.length_b   1.000
_cell.length_c   1.000
_cell.angle_alpha   90.00
_cell.angle_beta   90.00
_cell.angle_gamma   90.00
#
_symmetry.space_group_name_H-M   'P 1'
#
loop_
_entity.id
_entity.type
_entity.pdbx_description
1 polymer ?
#
loop_
_entity_poly.entity_id
_entity_poly.type
_entity_poly.pdbx_seq_one_letter_code
_entity_poly.pdbx_strand_id
1 'polypeptide(L)'
;MVKGLHGQNLPADVTQVIDQLERHCLAPDGSLISKPLYNDLQLAREEMCRERLRYLEAMAIYSEAIAMVEEYQQAISVANLGGIRDTAGLYPQLGLKNSPQVYETLEHRMVVAEAAQRLRLPLISKDGEVHKEDIEKLSVMSRSSLDSTSTSATINSSINPNATTPNSSIGSNATLAATDPVELGVGGVPNRFLGITPAYLWQSQLQQTPLSVDMTEYRLSLSREVESRLKVKCDKLSDAFELDDIDSLSSGSQSTSARLPERVKLLIEEIEREEAALRDDLYSADRKFAEYYNVLEQILGVLIKLVKDLKLQHQHKYDELQKTWLCKRCETMSAKLRFVCHPLTISFLWVLEHVLLLETYTQESIPALHKIRKYLVEATEEASIAYNKAVTRLREYQGVDPHFDNIARQYHDIVKKLENMQWTIHQVEMDLKRLPDNPTS
;
A
#
# COMPACT_ATOMS: atom_id res chain seq x y z
N MET A 1 21.47 23.41 -18.18
CA MET A 1 22.92 23.54 -18.43
C MET A 1 23.58 22.19 -18.23
N VAL A 2 23.86 21.42 -19.30
CA VAL A 2 25.07 20.59 -19.50
C VAL A 2 25.04 20.20 -20.98
N LYS A 3 25.53 21.10 -21.85
CA LYS A 3 25.82 20.80 -23.26
C LYS A 3 27.32 20.97 -23.39
N GLY A 4 28.07 19.94 -23.04
CA GLY A 4 29.52 20.02 -23.05
C GLY A 4 30.15 18.78 -22.45
N LEU A 5 30.51 17.82 -23.31
CA LEU A 5 31.81 17.11 -23.27
C LEU A 5 31.92 15.99 -24.35
N HIS A 6 31.66 16.22 -25.65
CA HIS A 6 31.89 15.13 -26.64
C HIS A 6 32.54 15.50 -27.98
N GLY A 7 33.10 16.71 -28.14
CA GLY A 7 33.62 17.14 -29.43
C GLY A 7 35.07 17.61 -29.41
N GLN A 8 36.05 16.72 -29.21
CA GLN A 8 37.45 17.10 -29.45
C GLN A 8 38.25 16.23 -30.42
N ASN A 9 37.80 15.07 -30.91
CA ASN A 9 38.57 14.29 -31.89
C ASN A 9 37.72 13.33 -32.76
N LEU A 10 36.63 13.80 -33.38
CA LEU A 10 35.82 12.98 -34.31
C LEU A 10 35.85 13.58 -35.73
N PRO A 11 35.92 12.76 -36.80
CA PRO A 11 35.86 13.24 -38.18
C PRO A 11 34.58 14.08 -38.42
N ALA A 12 34.68 15.14 -39.24
CA ALA A 12 33.56 16.05 -39.50
C ALA A 12 32.27 15.31 -39.94
N ASP A 13 32.42 14.28 -40.76
CA ASP A 13 31.32 13.45 -41.26
C ASP A 13 30.61 12.68 -40.15
N VAL A 14 31.35 12.13 -39.18
CA VAL A 14 30.78 11.41 -38.03
C VAL A 14 30.03 12.38 -37.13
N THR A 15 30.55 13.59 -37.00
CA THR A 15 29.92 14.65 -36.19
C THR A 15 28.60 15.11 -36.82
N GLN A 16 28.53 15.21 -38.15
CA GLN A 16 27.30 15.54 -38.88
C GLN A 16 26.24 14.43 -38.77
N VAL A 17 26.64 13.16 -38.81
CA VAL A 17 25.74 12.02 -38.65
C VAL A 17 25.19 11.95 -37.23
N ILE A 18 26.02 12.17 -36.20
CA ILE A 18 25.58 12.22 -34.80
C ILE A 18 24.58 13.35 -34.59
N ASP A 19 24.83 14.53 -35.15
CA ASP A 19 23.94 15.69 -35.01
C ASP A 19 22.60 15.47 -35.77
N GLN A 20 22.60 14.75 -36.89
CA GLN A 20 21.37 14.29 -37.55
C GLN A 20 20.62 13.23 -36.73
N LEU A 21 21.33 12.29 -36.10
CA LEU A 21 20.73 11.26 -35.25
C LEU A 21 20.13 11.87 -33.98
N GLU A 22 20.82 12.82 -33.35
CA GLU A 22 20.35 13.56 -32.19
C GLU A 22 19.11 14.39 -32.54
N ARG A 23 19.10 15.03 -33.73
CA ARG A 23 17.97 15.83 -34.19
C ARG A 23 16.76 15.05 -34.62
N HIS A 24 16.89 13.84 -35.16
CA HIS A 24 15.75 13.10 -35.73
C HIS A 24 15.36 11.84 -34.95
N CYS A 25 16.32 11.15 -34.34
CA CYS A 25 16.11 9.83 -33.80
C CYS A 25 16.23 9.77 -32.27
N LEU A 26 17.04 10.61 -31.64
CA LEU A 26 17.29 10.54 -30.19
C LEU A 26 16.46 11.52 -29.37
N ALA A 27 16.27 11.17 -28.10
CA ALA A 27 15.54 11.95 -27.12
C ALA A 27 16.23 13.29 -26.80
N PRO A 28 15.46 14.36 -26.55
CA PRO A 28 15.99 15.71 -26.29
C PRO A 28 16.65 15.87 -24.90
N ASP A 29 16.57 14.85 -24.03
CA ASP A 29 17.15 14.83 -22.69
C ASP A 29 18.63 14.40 -22.66
N GLY A 30 19.22 14.13 -23.83
CA GLY A 30 20.60 13.62 -23.97
C GLY A 30 20.72 12.12 -23.70
N SER A 31 19.60 11.40 -23.55
CA SER A 31 19.60 9.95 -23.51
C SER A 31 19.75 9.37 -24.93
N LEU A 32 20.50 8.27 -25.07
CA LEU A 32 20.65 7.54 -26.35
C LEU A 32 19.41 6.69 -26.69
N ILE A 33 18.23 7.13 -26.26
CA ILE A 33 16.95 6.44 -26.44
C ILE A 33 16.26 7.04 -27.66
N SER A 34 15.54 6.21 -28.42
CA SER A 34 14.79 6.72 -29.57
C SER A 34 13.65 7.65 -29.13
N LYS A 35 13.36 8.69 -29.90
CA LYS A 35 12.25 9.62 -29.62
C LYS A 35 10.89 8.95 -29.33
N PRO A 36 10.43 7.94 -30.10
CA PRO A 36 9.15 7.30 -29.79
C PRO A 36 9.20 6.57 -28.44
N LEU A 37 10.28 5.83 -28.16
CA LEU A 37 10.44 5.12 -26.89
C LEU A 37 10.55 6.09 -25.70
N TYR A 38 11.18 7.25 -25.89
CA TYR A 38 11.21 8.31 -24.89
C TYR A 38 9.83 8.88 -24.59
N ASN A 39 9.02 9.14 -25.63
CA ASN A 39 7.64 9.62 -25.46
C ASN A 39 6.76 8.56 -24.78
N ASP A 40 6.90 7.28 -25.14
CA ASP A 40 6.16 6.18 -24.53
C ASP A 40 6.53 6.02 -23.05
N LEU A 41 7.83 6.13 -22.72
CA LEU A 41 8.30 6.10 -21.33
C LEU A 41 7.80 7.31 -20.53
N GLN A 42 7.75 8.48 -21.14
CA GLN A 42 7.23 9.68 -20.50
C GLN A 42 5.73 9.55 -20.23
N LEU A 43 4.96 9.03 -21.20
CA LEU A 43 3.54 8.75 -21.05
C LEU A 43 3.30 7.69 -19.95
N ALA A 44 4.08 6.60 -19.94
CA ALA A 44 3.99 5.58 -18.90
C ALA A 44 4.29 6.14 -17.50
N ARG A 45 5.26 7.06 -17.38
CA ARG A 45 5.54 7.77 -16.12
C ARG A 45 4.36 8.62 -15.68
N GLU A 46 3.74 9.36 -16.60
CA GLU A 46 2.57 10.18 -16.31
C GLU A 46 1.36 9.34 -15.90
N GLU A 47 1.14 8.20 -16.57
CA GLU A 47 0.10 7.24 -16.20
C GLU A 47 0.35 6.62 -14.82
N MET A 48 1.59 6.22 -14.52
CA MET A 48 1.97 5.75 -13.18
C MET A 48 1.74 6.82 -12.11
N CYS A 49 2.11 8.07 -12.38
CA CYS A 49 1.87 9.18 -11.45
C CYS A 49 0.37 9.41 -11.23
N ARG A 50 -0.44 9.33 -12.28
CA ARG A 50 -1.90 9.47 -12.21
C ARG A 50 -2.54 8.33 -11.42
N GLU A 51 -2.09 7.11 -11.64
CA GLU A 51 -2.61 5.94 -10.92
C GLU A 51 -2.18 5.96 -9.45
N ARG A 52 -0.94 6.40 -9.16
CA ARG A 52 -0.48 6.65 -7.79
C ARG A 52 -1.34 7.70 -7.08
N LEU A 53 -1.71 8.78 -7.77
CA LEU A 53 -2.60 9.80 -7.20
C LEU A 53 -3.97 9.20 -6.85
N ARG A 54 -4.58 8.46 -7.77
CA ARG A 54 -5.87 7.76 -7.54
C ARG A 54 -5.79 6.78 -6.37
N TYR A 55 -4.69 6.07 -6.23
CA TYR A 55 -4.47 5.17 -5.11
C TYR A 55 -4.41 5.93 -3.77
N LEU A 56 -3.69 7.07 -3.72
CA LEU A 56 -3.62 7.90 -2.52
C LEU A 56 -4.98 8.52 -2.17
N GLU A 57 -5.76 8.95 -3.17
CA GLU A 57 -7.13 9.42 -2.98
C GLU A 57 -8.03 8.31 -2.44
N ALA A 58 -7.96 7.11 -3.02
CA ALA A 58 -8.71 5.95 -2.54
C ALA A 58 -8.31 5.54 -1.11
N MET A 59 -7.02 5.62 -0.76
CA MET A 59 -6.53 5.40 0.60
C MET A 59 -7.09 6.44 1.58
N ALA A 60 -7.11 7.71 1.20
CA ALA A 60 -7.68 8.77 2.04
C ALA A 60 -9.17 8.50 2.32
N ILE A 61 -9.94 8.19 1.27
CA ILE A 61 -11.37 7.83 1.40
C ILE A 61 -11.55 6.59 2.30
N TYR A 62 -10.71 5.57 2.13
CA TYR A 62 -10.77 4.37 2.95
C TYR A 62 -10.45 4.66 4.43
N SER A 63 -9.46 5.52 4.69
CA SER A 63 -9.13 5.94 6.07
C SER A 63 -10.25 6.74 6.73
N GLU A 64 -10.95 7.60 5.98
CA GLU A 64 -12.12 8.32 6.46
C GLU A 64 -13.29 7.37 6.72
N ALA A 65 -13.50 6.37 5.85
CA ALA A 65 -14.52 5.33 6.06
C ALA A 65 -14.25 4.50 7.32
N ILE A 66 -12.98 4.13 7.59
CA ILE A 66 -12.59 3.47 8.83
C ILE A 66 -12.91 4.35 10.04
N ALA A 67 -12.48 5.61 10.03
CA ALA A 67 -12.73 6.54 11.13
C ALA A 67 -14.24 6.67 11.44
N MET A 68 -15.09 6.76 10.41
CA MET A 68 -16.54 6.81 10.58
C MET A 68 -17.12 5.54 11.22
N VAL A 69 -16.60 4.35 10.89
CA VAL A 69 -17.05 3.08 11.50
C VAL A 69 -16.53 2.95 12.94
N GLU A 70 -15.29 3.37 13.20
CA GLU A 70 -14.71 3.40 14.56
C GLU A 70 -15.46 4.37 15.48
N GLU A 71 -15.82 5.56 14.99
CA GLU A 71 -16.66 6.53 15.71
C GLU A 71 -18.04 5.94 16.05
N TYR A 72 -18.66 5.21 15.10
CA TYR A 72 -19.92 4.51 15.33
C TYR A 72 -19.79 3.40 16.38
N GLN A 73 -18.74 2.58 16.30
CA GLN A 73 -18.50 1.50 17.26
C GLN A 73 -18.18 2.04 18.66
N GLN A 74 -17.47 3.16 18.74
CA GLN A 74 -17.20 3.88 19.98
C GLN A 74 -18.49 4.50 20.57
N ALA A 75 -19.36 5.05 19.73
CA ALA A 75 -20.66 5.55 20.15
C ALA A 75 -21.56 4.43 20.72
N ILE A 76 -21.58 3.26 20.08
CA ILE A 76 -22.29 2.07 20.59
C ILE A 76 -21.70 1.60 21.91
N SER A 77 -20.38 1.56 22.05
CA SER A 77 -19.73 1.08 23.29
C SER A 77 -20.05 1.99 24.48
N VAL A 78 -20.08 3.31 24.27
CA VAL A 78 -20.49 4.30 25.27
C VAL A 78 -21.98 4.20 25.61
N ALA A 79 -22.85 3.98 24.62
CA ALA A 79 -24.29 3.79 24.84
C ALA A 79 -24.59 2.52 25.64
N ASN A 80 -23.87 1.43 25.36
CA ASN A 80 -24.02 0.16 26.08
C ASN A 80 -23.53 0.23 27.54
N LEU A 81 -22.51 1.05 27.83
CA LEU A 81 -22.03 1.28 29.20
C LEU A 81 -23.05 2.06 30.06
N GLY A 82 -23.93 2.86 29.43
CA GLY A 82 -24.94 3.68 30.07
C GLY A 82 -26.27 2.98 30.41
N GLY A 83 -26.46 1.72 30.00
CA GLY A 83 -27.65 0.92 30.36
C GLY A 83 -28.98 1.36 29.74
N ILE A 84 -28.98 2.17 28.67
CA ILE A 84 -30.19 2.70 28.04
C ILE A 84 -30.59 1.82 26.84
N ARG A 85 -31.76 1.19 26.90
CA ARG A 85 -32.25 0.20 25.91
C ARG A 85 -32.93 0.79 24.66
N ASP A 86 -33.17 2.09 24.62
CA ASP A 86 -33.84 2.74 23.48
C ASP A 86 -32.82 3.42 22.56
N THR A 87 -32.17 2.59 21.75
CA THR A 87 -31.08 2.97 20.84
C THR A 87 -31.54 3.90 19.70
N ALA A 88 -32.82 3.89 19.32
CA ALA A 88 -33.30 4.61 18.14
C ALA A 88 -33.41 6.14 18.31
N GLY A 89 -33.51 6.66 19.54
CA GLY A 89 -33.78 8.09 19.81
C GLY A 89 -32.54 8.94 20.14
N LEU A 90 -31.38 8.32 20.39
CA LEU A 90 -30.20 8.99 20.95
C LEU A 90 -29.09 9.27 19.92
N TYR A 91 -29.23 8.80 18.68
CA TYR A 91 -28.24 8.99 17.62
C TYR A 91 -27.85 10.45 17.34
N PRO A 92 -28.78 11.44 17.34
CA PRO A 92 -28.40 12.84 17.18
C PRO A 92 -27.61 13.43 18.36
N GLN A 93 -27.71 12.83 19.56
CA GLN A 93 -27.02 13.30 20.78
C GLN A 93 -25.59 12.73 20.90
N LEU A 94 -25.30 11.62 20.22
CA LEU A 94 -23.95 11.01 20.13
C LEU A 94 -23.10 11.57 18.97
N GLY A 95 -23.55 12.63 18.30
CA GLY A 95 -22.81 13.28 17.21
C GLY A 95 -22.82 12.53 15.87
N LEU A 96 -23.58 11.43 15.77
CA LEU A 96 -23.71 10.65 14.55
C LEU A 96 -24.71 11.30 13.59
N LYS A 97 -24.28 11.52 12.34
CA LYS A 97 -25.06 12.25 11.31
C LYS A 97 -26.01 11.36 10.52
N ASN A 98 -25.79 10.05 10.51
CA ASN A 98 -26.50 9.09 9.66
C ASN A 98 -27.21 7.99 10.46
N SER A 99 -28.12 7.24 9.82
CA SER A 99 -28.80 6.12 10.45
C SER A 99 -27.87 4.92 10.68
N PRO A 100 -28.14 4.05 11.66
CA PRO A 100 -27.26 2.92 12.04
C PRO A 100 -27.03 1.93 10.89
N GLN A 101 -28.07 1.72 10.07
CA GLN A 101 -28.05 0.86 8.88
C GLN A 101 -26.97 1.27 7.87
N VAL A 102 -26.64 2.55 7.78
CA VAL A 102 -25.61 3.06 6.85
C VAL A 102 -24.21 2.64 7.31
N TYR A 103 -23.94 2.67 8.61
CA TYR A 103 -22.64 2.26 9.18
C TYR A 103 -22.45 0.75 9.10
N GLU A 104 -23.48 -0.04 9.41
CA GLU A 104 -23.44 -1.51 9.26
C GLU A 104 -23.24 -1.94 7.79
N THR A 105 -23.90 -1.24 6.85
CA THR A 105 -23.72 -1.49 5.42
C THR A 105 -22.31 -1.10 4.97
N LEU A 106 -21.77 0.01 5.48
CA LEU A 106 -20.41 0.47 5.17
C LEU A 106 -19.36 -0.54 5.67
N GLU A 107 -19.48 -1.01 6.92
CA GLU A 107 -18.62 -2.04 7.50
C GLU A 107 -18.64 -3.33 6.67
N HIS A 108 -19.85 -3.84 6.35
CA HIS A 108 -19.98 -5.03 5.51
C HIS A 108 -19.32 -4.85 4.13
N ARG A 109 -19.50 -3.69 3.49
CA ARG A 109 -18.87 -3.41 2.19
C ARG A 109 -17.36 -3.30 2.28
N MET A 110 -16.81 -2.78 3.37
CA MET A 110 -15.37 -2.72 3.60
C MET A 110 -14.77 -4.11 3.79
N VAL A 111 -15.44 -4.99 4.53
CA VAL A 111 -15.02 -6.40 4.70
C VAL A 111 -15.03 -7.14 3.37
N VAL A 112 -16.08 -6.97 2.56
CA VAL A 112 -16.15 -7.57 1.21
C VAL A 112 -15.05 -7.02 0.29
N ALA A 113 -14.77 -5.72 0.35
CA ALA A 113 -13.72 -5.10 -0.44
C ALA A 113 -12.32 -5.60 -0.02
N GLU A 114 -12.05 -5.76 1.28
CA GLU A 114 -10.80 -6.31 1.79
C GLU A 114 -10.63 -7.78 1.38
N ALA A 115 -11.69 -8.59 1.49
CA ALA A 115 -11.68 -9.98 1.04
C ALA A 115 -11.41 -10.08 -0.47
N ALA A 116 -12.04 -9.22 -1.28
CA ALA A 116 -11.82 -9.17 -2.72
C ALA A 116 -10.39 -8.71 -3.09
N GLN A 117 -9.78 -7.82 -2.29
CA GLN A 117 -8.36 -7.45 -2.46
C GLN A 117 -7.42 -8.60 -2.09
N ARG A 118 -7.69 -9.32 -1.00
CA ARG A 118 -6.92 -10.51 -0.58
C ARG A 118 -6.95 -11.64 -1.61
N LEU A 119 -8.02 -11.74 -2.41
CA LEU A 119 -8.12 -12.71 -3.50
C LEU A 119 -7.39 -12.29 -4.79
N ARG A 120 -7.17 -10.97 -4.99
CA ARG A 120 -6.49 -10.43 -6.20
C ARG A 120 -4.98 -10.32 -6.04
N LEU A 121 -4.49 -10.22 -4.80
CA LEU A 121 -3.07 -10.12 -4.50
C LEU A 121 -2.52 -11.50 -4.10
N PRO A 122 -1.36 -11.93 -4.62
CA PRO A 122 -0.61 -13.02 -4.00
C PRO A 122 -0.44 -12.71 -2.50
N LEU A 123 -0.65 -13.71 -1.63
CA LEU A 123 -0.51 -13.54 -0.18
C LEU A 123 0.95 -13.22 0.16
N ILE A 124 1.31 -11.94 0.13
CA ILE A 124 2.57 -11.45 0.65
C ILE A 124 2.34 -11.33 2.16
N SER A 125 3.04 -12.15 2.94
CA SER A 125 2.99 -12.05 4.41
C SER A 125 3.39 -10.64 4.83
N LYS A 126 2.95 -10.20 6.02
CA LYS A 126 3.31 -8.88 6.58
C LYS A 126 4.82 -8.66 6.75
N ASP A 127 5.66 -9.66 6.47
CA ASP A 127 7.11 -9.61 6.58
C ASP A 127 7.85 -9.95 5.28
N GLY A 128 7.22 -9.76 4.11
CA GLY A 128 7.91 -9.78 2.81
C GLY A 128 8.48 -11.14 2.37
N GLU A 129 8.30 -12.20 3.15
CA GLU A 129 8.75 -13.55 2.78
C GLU A 129 7.59 -14.34 2.15
N VAL A 130 7.80 -14.75 0.89
CA VAL A 130 6.87 -15.58 0.11
C VAL A 130 7.07 -17.03 0.55
N HIS A 131 6.20 -17.54 1.42
CA HIS A 131 6.20 -18.97 1.78
C HIS A 131 5.69 -19.78 0.58
N LYS A 132 6.61 -20.47 -0.08
CA LYS A 132 6.38 -21.22 -1.31
C LYS A 132 5.41 -22.40 -1.07
N GLU A 133 5.32 -22.87 0.17
CA GLU A 133 4.48 -23.99 0.59
C GLU A 133 2.96 -23.69 0.53
N ASP A 134 2.54 -22.42 0.65
CA ASP A 134 1.11 -22.06 0.65
C ASP A 134 0.54 -21.92 -0.77
N ILE A 135 1.38 -21.53 -1.73
CA ILE A 135 1.03 -21.46 -3.16
C ILE A 135 0.82 -22.89 -3.73
N GLU A 136 1.63 -23.85 -3.28
CA GLU A 136 1.47 -25.26 -3.67
C GLU A 136 0.20 -25.88 -3.09
N LYS A 137 -0.18 -25.57 -1.84
CA LYS A 137 -1.42 -26.07 -1.22
C LYS A 137 -2.69 -25.57 -1.91
N LEU A 138 -2.72 -24.33 -2.40
CA LEU A 138 -3.88 -23.78 -3.12
C LEU A 138 -4.01 -24.34 -4.55
N SER A 139 -2.89 -24.72 -5.18
CA SER A 139 -2.88 -25.40 -6.48
C SER A 139 -3.45 -26.82 -6.39
N VAL A 140 -3.33 -27.49 -5.24
CA VAL A 140 -3.90 -28.83 -5.02
C VAL A 140 -5.40 -28.77 -4.75
N MET A 141 -5.92 -27.72 -4.12
CA MET A 141 -7.35 -27.57 -3.80
C MET A 141 -8.25 -27.34 -5.04
N SER A 142 -7.68 -26.80 -6.12
CA SER A 142 -8.44 -26.47 -7.35
C SER A 142 -8.66 -27.65 -8.29
N ARG A 143 -8.20 -28.87 -7.94
CA ARG A 143 -8.28 -30.04 -8.83
C ARG A 143 -9.07 -31.23 -8.27
N SER A 144 -9.78 -31.08 -7.16
CA SER A 144 -10.49 -32.19 -6.50
C SER A 144 -11.90 -31.83 -6.03
N SER A 145 -12.83 -31.54 -6.95
CA SER A 145 -14.27 -31.59 -6.62
C SER A 145 -15.17 -31.89 -7.82
N LEU A 146 -14.90 -33.01 -8.51
CA LEU A 146 -15.86 -33.66 -9.41
C LEU A 146 -15.64 -35.18 -9.34
N ASP A 147 -16.01 -35.81 -8.21
CA ASP A 147 -16.67 -37.12 -8.26
C ASP A 147 -17.39 -37.48 -6.93
N SER A 148 -18.71 -37.55 -7.04
CA SER A 148 -19.73 -38.40 -6.39
C SER A 148 -19.40 -39.17 -5.09
N THR A 149 -20.20 -38.99 -4.02
CA THR A 149 -21.24 -39.96 -3.55
C THR A 149 -21.93 -39.48 -2.25
N SER A 150 -23.25 -39.60 -2.27
CA SER A 150 -24.30 -39.27 -1.30
C SER A 150 -24.19 -39.83 0.13
N THR A 151 -24.56 -39.02 1.12
CA THR A 151 -25.52 -39.39 2.19
C THR A 151 -26.27 -38.15 2.71
N SER A 152 -27.55 -38.40 3.01
CA SER A 152 -28.63 -37.48 3.34
C SER A 152 -28.54 -36.79 4.71
N ALA A 153 -28.88 -35.50 4.77
CA ALA A 153 -29.68 -34.93 5.86
C ALA A 153 -30.33 -33.61 5.40
N THR A 154 -31.67 -33.60 5.37
CA THR A 154 -32.53 -32.48 4.98
C THR A 154 -32.82 -31.58 6.17
N ILE A 155 -32.68 -30.25 6.05
CA ILE A 155 -33.61 -29.27 6.65
C ILE A 155 -33.78 -28.07 5.71
N ASN A 156 -35.03 -27.84 5.30
CA ASN A 156 -35.53 -26.72 4.49
C ASN A 156 -35.33 -25.35 5.16
N SER A 157 -35.10 -24.31 4.37
CA SER A 157 -36.01 -23.14 4.33
C SER A 157 -35.77 -22.26 3.10
N SER A 158 -36.88 -21.95 2.45
CA SER A 158 -37.10 -21.07 1.30
C SER A 158 -36.84 -19.59 1.61
N ILE A 159 -36.43 -18.79 0.62
CA ILE A 159 -37.03 -17.48 0.25
C ILE A 159 -36.48 -17.03 -1.13
N ASN A 160 -37.40 -16.52 -1.95
CA ASN A 160 -37.32 -16.11 -3.37
C ASN A 160 -36.22 -15.09 -3.75
N PRO A 161 -35.78 -15.04 -5.03
CA PRO A 161 -35.18 -13.86 -5.63
C PRO A 161 -36.19 -13.15 -6.57
N ASN A 162 -36.47 -11.88 -6.28
CA ASN A 162 -37.06 -10.96 -7.25
C ASN A 162 -36.40 -9.59 -7.06
N ALA A 163 -35.52 -9.19 -7.98
CA ALA A 163 -35.20 -7.79 -8.28
C ALA A 163 -34.33 -7.71 -9.54
N THR A 164 -34.99 -7.40 -10.63
CA THR A 164 -34.48 -7.10 -11.96
C THR A 164 -34.01 -5.65 -12.01
N THR A 165 -32.74 -5.38 -12.34
CA THR A 165 -32.33 -4.28 -13.25
C THR A 165 -30.85 -4.48 -13.65
N PRO A 166 -30.50 -4.29 -14.92
CA PRO A 166 -29.77 -3.05 -15.22
C PRO A 166 -30.21 -2.40 -16.54
N ASN A 167 -30.38 -1.07 -16.50
CA ASN A 167 -30.40 -0.22 -17.68
C ASN A 167 -28.95 0.18 -18.01
N SER A 168 -28.45 -0.25 -19.17
CA SER A 168 -27.40 0.45 -19.90
C SER A 168 -27.92 0.73 -21.30
N SER A 169 -28.23 2.01 -21.55
CA SER A 169 -28.67 2.53 -22.83
C SER A 169 -27.45 2.97 -23.65
N ILE A 170 -27.22 2.28 -24.77
CA ILE A 170 -26.43 2.79 -25.89
C ILE A 170 -27.42 3.06 -27.01
N GLY A 171 -27.44 4.31 -27.48
CA GLY A 171 -28.37 4.80 -28.47
C GLY A 171 -28.11 4.25 -29.86
N SER A 172 -29.21 4.07 -30.60
CA SER A 172 -29.22 4.14 -32.05
C SER A 172 -30.46 4.90 -32.49
N ASN A 173 -30.21 5.90 -33.34
CA ASN A 173 -31.20 6.78 -33.93
C ASN A 173 -32.16 6.00 -34.83
N ALA A 174 -33.46 6.23 -34.67
CA ALA A 174 -34.43 6.06 -35.74
C ALA A 174 -35.47 7.19 -35.67
N THR A 175 -35.44 7.98 -36.73
CA THR A 175 -36.21 9.18 -37.02
C THR A 175 -37.72 8.93 -37.05
N LEU A 176 -38.45 9.94 -36.57
CA LEU A 176 -39.87 10.17 -36.77
C LEU A 176 -40.25 10.09 -38.25
N ALA A 177 -41.14 9.17 -38.60
CA ALA A 177 -42.04 9.29 -39.74
C ALA A 177 -43.46 9.01 -39.24
N ALA A 178 -44.23 10.08 -39.11
CA ALA A 178 -45.66 10.04 -38.92
C ALA A 178 -46.31 9.75 -40.27
N THR A 179 -46.95 8.59 -40.42
CA THR A 179 -48.18 8.36 -41.20
C THR A 179 -48.58 6.88 -41.13
N ASP A 180 -49.89 6.67 -41.03
CA ASP A 180 -50.69 5.44 -41.16
C ASP A 180 -50.88 4.49 -39.95
N PRO A 181 -52.15 4.10 -39.67
CA PRO A 181 -52.48 3.12 -38.66
C PRO A 181 -52.25 1.73 -39.28
N VAL A 182 -51.01 1.25 -39.23
CA VAL A 182 -50.72 -0.14 -39.58
C VAL A 182 -51.33 -1.04 -38.51
N GLU A 183 -52.40 -1.75 -38.88
CA GLU A 183 -53.06 -2.77 -38.08
C GLU A 183 -52.11 -3.97 -37.92
N LEU A 184 -51.35 -3.97 -36.83
CA LEU A 184 -50.43 -5.04 -36.47
C LEU A 184 -51.13 -6.09 -35.60
N GLY A 185 -51.28 -7.30 -36.15
CA GLY A 185 -51.10 -8.60 -35.51
C GLY A 185 -51.94 -8.96 -34.27
N VAL A 186 -52.34 -10.24 -34.19
CA VAL A 186 -53.13 -10.88 -33.12
C VAL A 186 -52.39 -10.94 -31.76
N GLY A 187 -51.26 -10.24 -31.59
CA GLY A 187 -50.55 -10.07 -30.32
C GLY A 187 -50.64 -8.62 -29.83
N GLY A 188 -51.49 -8.38 -28.82
CA GLY A 188 -51.71 -7.03 -28.30
C GLY A 188 -50.45 -6.36 -27.75
N VAL A 189 -50.22 -5.10 -28.13
CA VAL A 189 -49.28 -4.19 -27.47
C VAL A 189 -49.72 -3.99 -26.01
N PRO A 190 -48.79 -3.97 -25.02
CA PRO A 190 -49.15 -3.68 -23.63
C PRO A 190 -49.96 -2.38 -23.52
N ASN A 191 -50.98 -2.35 -22.66
CA ASN A 191 -51.91 -1.22 -22.45
C ASN A 191 -52.88 -0.90 -23.60
N ARG A 192 -53.21 -1.86 -24.46
CA ARG A 192 -54.30 -1.73 -25.45
C ARG A 192 -55.24 -2.94 -25.40
N PHE A 193 -56.46 -2.76 -24.91
CA PHE A 193 -57.48 -3.81 -24.96
C PHE A 193 -58.37 -3.61 -26.19
N LEU A 194 -58.39 -4.56 -27.12
CA LEU A 194 -59.16 -4.48 -28.39
C LEU A 194 -58.91 -3.19 -29.22
N GLY A 195 -57.71 -2.59 -29.07
CA GLY A 195 -57.35 -1.33 -29.72
C GLY A 195 -57.79 -0.06 -28.95
N ILE A 196 -58.47 -0.21 -27.81
CA ILE A 196 -58.83 0.89 -26.91
C ILE A 196 -57.61 1.26 -26.06
N THR A 197 -57.23 2.54 -26.10
CA THR A 197 -56.14 3.11 -25.31
C THR A 197 -56.73 3.92 -24.14
N PRO A 198 -56.08 4.01 -22.96
CA PRO A 198 -56.58 4.85 -21.85
C PRO A 198 -56.91 6.30 -22.25
N ALA A 199 -56.16 6.87 -23.20
CA ALA A 199 -56.42 8.19 -23.76
C ALA A 199 -57.75 8.30 -24.53
N TYR A 200 -58.18 7.23 -25.20
CA TYR A 200 -59.46 7.19 -25.92
C TYR A 200 -60.64 7.20 -24.93
N LEU A 201 -60.55 6.42 -23.84
CA LEU A 201 -61.57 6.42 -22.79
C LEU A 201 -61.70 7.80 -22.13
N TRP A 202 -60.57 8.46 -21.87
CA TRP A 202 -60.55 9.82 -21.31
C TRP A 202 -61.23 10.83 -22.25
N GLN A 203 -60.95 10.75 -23.55
CA GLN A 203 -61.55 11.64 -24.55
C GLN A 203 -63.05 11.40 -24.74
N SER A 204 -63.48 10.14 -24.75
CA SER A 204 -64.91 9.77 -24.83
C SER A 204 -65.68 10.20 -23.58
N GLN A 205 -65.07 10.14 -22.39
CA GLN A 205 -65.64 10.66 -21.17
C GLN A 205 -65.77 12.20 -21.20
N LEU A 206 -64.76 12.90 -21.74
CA LEU A 206 -64.82 14.37 -21.89
C LEU A 206 -65.90 14.83 -22.88
N GLN A 207 -66.08 14.14 -24.01
CA GLN A 207 -67.05 14.56 -25.04
C GLN A 207 -68.52 14.37 -24.62
N GLN A 208 -68.81 13.48 -23.67
CA GLN A 208 -70.18 13.24 -23.18
C GLN A 208 -70.57 14.10 -21.96
N THR A 209 -69.75 15.08 -21.56
CA THR A 209 -70.07 15.96 -20.44
C THR A 209 -70.65 17.29 -20.93
N PRO A 210 -71.98 17.45 -20.92
CA PRO A 210 -72.55 18.55 -20.13
C PRO A 210 -73.78 18.08 -19.33
N LEU A 211 -73.68 18.19 -17.99
CA LEU A 211 -74.72 18.04 -16.97
C LEU A 211 -75.68 16.82 -17.07
N SER A 212 -75.48 15.88 -16.13
CA SER A 212 -76.39 14.78 -15.73
C SER A 212 -76.76 13.73 -16.78
N VAL A 213 -75.77 13.13 -17.43
CA VAL A 213 -75.97 11.83 -18.10
C VAL A 213 -75.71 10.73 -17.07
N ASP A 214 -76.67 9.80 -16.94
CA ASP A 214 -76.63 8.68 -16.00
C ASP A 214 -75.40 7.80 -16.29
N MET A 215 -74.63 7.46 -15.25
CA MET A 215 -73.42 6.62 -15.37
C MET A 215 -73.71 5.26 -16.02
N THR A 216 -74.97 4.83 -16.03
CA THR A 216 -75.46 3.63 -16.71
C THR A 216 -75.40 3.74 -18.24
N GLU A 217 -75.70 4.90 -18.82
CA GLU A 217 -75.70 5.12 -20.28
C GLU A 217 -74.27 5.14 -20.85
N TYR A 218 -73.32 5.71 -20.11
CA TYR A 218 -71.90 5.66 -20.46
C TYR A 218 -71.36 4.23 -20.45
N ARG A 219 -71.72 3.44 -19.42
CA ARG A 219 -71.34 2.02 -19.34
C ARG A 219 -71.94 1.21 -20.48
N LEU A 220 -73.19 1.47 -20.85
CA LEU A 220 -73.87 0.78 -21.97
C LEU A 220 -73.28 1.15 -23.34
N SER A 221 -72.87 2.41 -23.51
CA SER A 221 -72.23 2.88 -24.75
C SER A 221 -70.83 2.28 -24.92
N LEU A 222 -70.06 2.23 -23.83
CA LEU A 222 -68.75 1.60 -23.83
C LEU A 222 -68.84 0.08 -24.07
N SER A 223 -69.83 -0.61 -23.48
CA SER A 223 -70.01 -2.05 -23.72
C SER A 223 -70.37 -2.35 -25.17
N ARG A 224 -71.26 -1.57 -25.79
CA ARG A 224 -71.60 -1.70 -27.23
C ARG A 224 -70.40 -1.49 -28.15
N GLU A 225 -69.52 -0.53 -27.82
CA GLU A 225 -68.31 -0.26 -28.60
C GLU A 225 -67.25 -1.37 -28.43
N VAL A 226 -67.14 -1.96 -27.24
CA VAL A 226 -66.28 -3.13 -27.01
C VAL A 226 -66.79 -4.34 -27.79
N GLU A 227 -68.10 -4.58 -27.77
CA GLU A 227 -68.74 -5.67 -28.51
C GLU A 227 -68.60 -5.50 -30.03
N SER A 228 -68.77 -4.29 -30.57
CA SER A 228 -68.61 -4.03 -32.00
C SER A 228 -67.19 -4.33 -32.48
N ARG A 229 -66.16 -3.90 -31.73
CA ARG A 229 -64.75 -4.16 -32.05
C ARG A 229 -64.37 -5.62 -31.91
N LEU A 230 -64.89 -6.30 -30.89
CA LEU A 230 -64.70 -7.73 -30.73
C LEU A 230 -65.31 -8.49 -31.91
N LYS A 231 -66.53 -8.13 -32.31
CA LYS A 231 -67.22 -8.72 -33.46
C LYS A 231 -66.41 -8.55 -34.75
N VAL A 232 -65.92 -7.35 -35.05
CA VAL A 232 -65.06 -7.11 -36.22
C VAL A 232 -63.79 -7.96 -36.20
N LYS A 233 -63.16 -8.17 -35.03
CA LYS A 233 -61.97 -9.04 -34.94
C LYS A 233 -62.31 -10.52 -35.12
N CYS A 234 -63.45 -10.97 -34.60
CA CYS A 234 -63.95 -12.32 -34.82
C CYS A 234 -64.29 -12.55 -36.29
N ASP A 235 -64.97 -11.59 -36.95
CA ASP A 235 -65.30 -11.66 -38.36
C ASP A 235 -64.01 -11.71 -39.23
N LYS A 236 -63.00 -10.88 -38.93
CA LYS A 236 -61.68 -10.94 -39.59
C LYS A 236 -60.96 -12.28 -39.41
N LEU A 237 -61.09 -12.91 -38.24
CA LEU A 237 -60.51 -14.23 -38.01
C LEU A 237 -61.29 -15.29 -38.80
N SER A 238 -62.62 -15.24 -38.79
CA SER A 238 -63.46 -16.12 -39.60
C SER A 238 -63.14 -16.01 -41.09
N ASP A 239 -62.99 -14.79 -41.63
CA ASP A 239 -62.59 -14.57 -43.02
C ASP A 239 -61.20 -15.16 -43.34
N ALA A 240 -60.25 -15.06 -42.40
CA ALA A 240 -58.92 -15.63 -42.57
C ALA A 240 -58.92 -17.17 -42.54
N PHE A 241 -59.79 -17.79 -41.74
CA PHE A 241 -59.96 -19.25 -41.72
C PHE A 241 -60.74 -19.76 -42.94
N GLU A 242 -61.75 -19.02 -43.42
CA GLU A 242 -62.48 -19.39 -44.64
C GLU A 242 -61.63 -19.25 -45.91
N LEU A 243 -60.67 -18.31 -45.95
CA LEU A 243 -59.70 -18.18 -47.04
C LEU A 243 -58.68 -19.33 -47.07
N ASP A 244 -58.29 -19.88 -45.91
CA ASP A 244 -57.29 -20.96 -45.83
C ASP A 244 -57.87 -22.33 -46.26
N ASP A 245 -59.18 -22.55 -46.06
CA ASP A 245 -59.87 -23.77 -46.48
C ASP A 245 -60.17 -23.81 -48.00
N ILE A 246 -60.31 -22.66 -48.67
CA ILE A 246 -60.63 -22.60 -50.11
C ILE A 246 -59.37 -22.63 -50.99
N ASP A 247 -58.22 -22.16 -50.52
CA ASP A 247 -56.95 -22.14 -51.28
C ASP A 247 -56.08 -23.40 -51.12
N SER A 248 -56.52 -24.38 -50.32
CA SER A 248 -55.83 -25.67 -50.15
C SER A 248 -55.83 -26.59 -51.39
N LEU A 249 -56.45 -26.18 -52.51
CA LEU A 249 -56.61 -27.04 -53.70
C LEU A 249 -56.13 -26.45 -55.04
N SER A 250 -55.48 -25.28 -55.08
CA SER A 250 -54.95 -24.77 -56.36
C SER A 250 -53.60 -24.05 -56.24
N SER A 251 -52.56 -24.77 -56.66
CA SER A 251 -51.37 -24.26 -57.34
C SER A 251 -50.44 -23.29 -56.58
N GLY A 252 -49.34 -23.82 -56.04
CA GLY A 252 -48.07 -23.09 -56.09
C GLY A 252 -47.16 -23.01 -54.85
N SER A 253 -47.53 -23.55 -53.67
CA SER A 253 -46.69 -23.38 -52.46
C SER A 253 -45.97 -24.64 -51.94
N GLN A 254 -46.16 -25.82 -52.53
CA GLN A 254 -45.50 -27.06 -52.04
C GLN A 254 -44.01 -27.21 -52.43
N SER A 255 -43.43 -26.26 -53.18
CA SER A 255 -42.03 -26.33 -53.64
C SER A 255 -41.01 -25.64 -52.71
N THR A 256 -41.45 -24.91 -51.68
CA THR A 256 -40.56 -24.16 -50.78
C THR A 256 -40.11 -24.98 -49.56
N SER A 257 -40.97 -25.84 -49.02
CA SER A 257 -40.67 -26.64 -47.83
C SER A 257 -39.81 -27.89 -48.15
N ALA A 258 -40.06 -28.55 -49.29
CA ALA A 258 -39.38 -29.80 -49.64
C ALA A 258 -37.89 -29.65 -50.03
N ARG A 259 -37.45 -28.46 -50.48
CA ARG A 259 -36.05 -28.16 -50.86
C ARG A 259 -35.22 -27.56 -49.72
N LEU A 260 -35.85 -27.29 -48.58
CA LEU A 260 -35.20 -26.68 -47.42
C LEU A 260 -34.12 -27.60 -46.81
N PRO A 261 -34.33 -28.92 -46.68
CA PRO A 261 -33.30 -29.83 -46.19
C PRO A 261 -32.04 -29.87 -47.07
N GLU A 262 -32.19 -29.80 -48.39
CA GLU A 262 -31.08 -29.82 -49.35
C GLU A 262 -30.27 -28.52 -49.32
N ARG A 263 -30.96 -27.37 -49.20
CA ARG A 263 -30.30 -26.06 -49.01
C ARG A 263 -29.57 -25.98 -47.68
N VAL A 264 -30.17 -26.51 -46.62
CA VAL A 264 -29.54 -26.59 -45.30
C VAL A 264 -28.32 -27.50 -45.35
N LYS A 265 -28.39 -28.64 -46.05
CA LYS A 265 -27.24 -29.54 -46.23
C LYS A 265 -26.08 -28.84 -46.95
N LEU A 266 -26.33 -28.14 -48.06
CA LEU A 266 -25.29 -27.38 -48.77
C LEU A 266 -24.72 -26.24 -47.91
N LEU A 267 -25.55 -25.57 -47.11
CA LEU A 267 -25.10 -24.54 -46.19
C LEU A 267 -24.21 -25.13 -45.07
N ILE A 268 -24.56 -26.31 -44.55
CA ILE A 268 -23.75 -27.02 -43.55
C ILE A 268 -22.41 -27.42 -44.17
N GLU A 269 -22.40 -27.99 -45.37
CA GLU A 269 -21.15 -28.35 -46.07
C GLU A 269 -20.29 -27.11 -46.40
N GLU A 270 -20.90 -25.95 -46.63
CA GLU A 270 -20.19 -24.66 -46.78
C GLU A 270 -19.57 -24.22 -45.47
N ILE A 271 -20.35 -24.22 -44.38
CA ILE A 271 -19.89 -23.83 -43.04
C ILE A 271 -18.78 -24.77 -42.55
N GLU A 272 -18.90 -26.08 -42.77
CA GLU A 272 -17.87 -27.05 -42.38
C GLU A 272 -16.55 -26.82 -43.15
N ARG A 273 -16.64 -26.39 -44.41
CA ARG A 273 -15.46 -26.07 -45.22
C ARG A 273 -14.81 -24.76 -44.80
N GLU A 274 -15.62 -23.74 -44.50
CA GLU A 274 -15.14 -22.48 -43.93
C GLU A 274 -14.51 -22.72 -42.55
N GLU A 275 -15.11 -23.57 -41.72
CA GLU A 275 -14.55 -23.94 -40.42
C GLU A 275 -13.19 -24.64 -40.57
N ALA A 276 -13.06 -25.57 -41.52
CA ALA A 276 -11.78 -26.21 -41.81
C ALA A 276 -10.71 -25.19 -42.27
N ALA A 277 -11.07 -24.27 -43.16
CA ALA A 277 -10.16 -23.22 -43.62
C ALA A 277 -9.73 -22.30 -42.47
N LEU A 278 -10.65 -21.89 -41.59
CA LEU A 278 -10.35 -21.06 -40.43
C LEU A 278 -9.46 -21.78 -39.41
N ARG A 279 -9.66 -23.09 -39.23
CA ARG A 279 -8.79 -23.91 -38.37
C ARG A 279 -7.37 -24.01 -38.93
N ASP A 280 -7.22 -24.22 -40.24
CA ASP A 280 -5.91 -24.23 -40.89
C ASP A 280 -5.22 -22.86 -40.80
N ASP A 281 -5.96 -21.77 -40.97
CA ASP A 281 -5.44 -20.40 -40.79
C ASP A 281 -4.96 -20.17 -39.36
N LEU A 282 -5.70 -20.63 -38.35
CA LEU A 282 -5.31 -20.57 -36.94
C LEU A 282 -4.01 -21.34 -36.70
N TYR A 283 -3.90 -22.58 -37.17
CA TYR A 283 -2.66 -23.36 -37.04
C TYR A 283 -1.48 -22.71 -37.76
N SER A 284 -1.72 -22.10 -38.92
CA SER A 284 -0.68 -21.36 -39.65
C SER A 284 -0.22 -20.12 -38.88
N ALA A 285 -1.14 -19.42 -38.21
CA ALA A 285 -0.85 -18.27 -37.38
C ALA A 285 -0.04 -18.69 -36.14
N ASP A 286 -0.44 -19.75 -35.45
CA ASP A 286 0.29 -20.30 -34.30
C ASP A 286 1.73 -20.69 -34.66
N ARG A 287 1.92 -21.29 -35.85
CA ARG A 287 3.26 -21.60 -36.36
C ARG A 287 4.10 -20.36 -36.59
N LYS A 288 3.53 -19.31 -37.19
CA LYS A 288 4.21 -18.01 -37.38
C LYS A 288 4.53 -17.35 -36.04
N PHE A 289 3.64 -17.44 -35.06
CA PHE A 289 3.91 -16.94 -33.70
C PHE A 289 5.08 -17.68 -33.05
N ALA A 290 5.13 -19.01 -33.15
CA ALA A 290 6.27 -19.79 -32.65
C ALA A 290 7.59 -19.37 -33.32
N GLU A 291 7.59 -19.12 -34.63
CA GLU A 291 8.75 -18.60 -35.36
C GLU A 291 9.18 -17.21 -34.86
N TYR A 292 8.23 -16.29 -34.63
CA TYR A 292 8.54 -14.97 -34.04
C TYR A 292 9.11 -15.09 -32.63
N TYR A 293 8.55 -15.96 -31.79
CA TYR A 293 9.07 -16.20 -30.44
C TYR A 293 10.49 -16.76 -30.48
N ASN A 294 10.78 -17.70 -31.39
CA ASN A 294 12.13 -18.23 -31.57
C ASN A 294 13.14 -17.15 -32.00
N VAL A 295 12.76 -16.26 -32.92
CA VAL A 295 13.61 -15.12 -33.32
C VAL A 295 13.84 -14.17 -32.15
N LEU A 296 12.79 -13.89 -31.36
CA LEU A 296 12.90 -13.04 -30.18
C LEU A 296 13.83 -13.66 -29.12
N GLU A 297 13.75 -14.98 -28.91
CA GLU A 297 14.64 -15.71 -28.02
C GLU A 297 16.10 -15.65 -28.49
N GLN A 298 16.34 -15.76 -29.81
CA GLN A 298 17.68 -15.59 -30.38
C GLN A 298 18.22 -14.16 -30.17
N ILE A 299 17.41 -13.14 -30.41
CA ILE A 299 17.80 -11.73 -30.17
C ILE A 299 18.12 -11.51 -28.70
N LEU A 300 17.28 -12.02 -27.79
CA LEU A 300 17.51 -11.95 -26.35
C LEU A 300 18.80 -12.66 -25.97
N GLY A 301 19.06 -13.85 -26.51
CA GLY A 301 20.29 -14.60 -26.29
C GLY A 301 21.54 -13.84 -26.74
N VAL A 302 21.49 -13.18 -27.91
CA VAL A 302 22.57 -12.31 -28.40
C VAL A 302 22.75 -11.09 -27.50
N LEU A 303 21.65 -10.45 -27.06
CA LEU A 303 21.72 -9.29 -26.17
C LEU A 303 22.33 -9.66 -24.81
N ILE A 304 21.96 -10.81 -24.25
CA ILE A 304 22.53 -11.32 -23.00
C ILE A 304 24.04 -11.56 -23.16
N LYS A 305 24.46 -12.21 -24.25
CA LYS A 305 25.89 -12.42 -24.54
C LYS A 305 26.62 -11.08 -24.67
N LEU A 306 26.05 -10.13 -25.40
CA LEU A 306 26.65 -8.80 -25.59
C LEU A 306 26.80 -8.04 -24.27
N VAL A 307 25.80 -8.08 -23.39
CA VAL A 307 25.86 -7.44 -22.07
C VAL A 307 26.89 -8.13 -21.18
N LYS A 308 26.92 -9.47 -21.15
CA LYS A 308 27.87 -10.23 -20.34
C LYS A 308 29.31 -10.02 -20.82
N ASP A 309 29.56 -10.18 -22.12
CA ASP A 309 30.90 -10.22 -22.69
C ASP A 309 31.46 -8.81 -22.96
N LEU A 310 30.65 -7.85 -23.41
CA LEU A 310 31.16 -6.51 -23.75
C LEU A 310 31.00 -5.50 -22.60
N LYS A 311 29.90 -5.51 -21.84
CA LYS A 311 29.72 -4.55 -20.75
C LYS A 311 30.32 -5.06 -19.44
N LEU A 312 29.88 -6.23 -18.97
CA LEU A 312 30.32 -6.76 -17.68
C LEU A 312 31.80 -7.18 -17.70
N GLN A 313 32.23 -7.95 -18.71
CA GLN A 313 33.61 -8.44 -18.76
C GLN A 313 34.62 -7.32 -19.04
N HIS A 314 34.30 -6.34 -19.90
CA HIS A 314 35.18 -5.19 -20.12
C HIS A 314 35.26 -4.31 -18.87
N GLN A 315 34.14 -4.08 -18.17
CA GLN A 315 34.16 -3.34 -16.91
C GLN A 315 34.98 -4.08 -15.86
N HIS A 316 34.81 -5.40 -15.73
CA HIS A 316 35.60 -6.21 -14.81
C HIS A 316 37.11 -6.14 -15.12
N LYS A 317 37.49 -6.27 -16.40
CA LYS A 317 38.90 -6.13 -16.83
C LYS A 317 39.44 -4.74 -16.54
N TYR A 318 38.64 -3.69 -16.76
CA TYR A 318 39.04 -2.31 -16.47
C TYR A 318 39.21 -2.07 -14.97
N ASP A 319 38.26 -2.54 -14.15
CA ASP A 319 38.29 -2.44 -12.70
C ASP A 319 39.48 -3.21 -12.10
N GLU A 320 39.83 -4.37 -12.67
CA GLU A 320 41.00 -5.14 -12.27
C GLU A 320 42.31 -4.38 -12.59
N LEU A 321 42.38 -3.73 -13.75
CA LEU A 321 43.52 -2.90 -14.15
C LEU A 321 43.63 -1.64 -13.27
N GLN A 322 42.50 -1.02 -12.92
CA GLN A 322 42.46 0.11 -11.99
C GLN A 322 42.85 -0.32 -10.56
N LYS A 323 42.38 -1.47 -10.10
CA LYS A 323 42.76 -2.06 -8.81
C LYS A 323 44.26 -2.30 -8.74
N THR A 324 44.83 -2.97 -9.74
CA THR A 324 46.28 -3.25 -9.78
C THR A 324 47.10 -1.95 -9.83
N TRP A 325 46.66 -0.96 -10.60
CA TRP A 325 47.29 0.38 -10.62
C TRP A 325 47.22 1.07 -9.26
N LEU A 326 46.05 1.09 -8.61
CA LEU A 326 45.86 1.69 -7.29
C LEU A 326 46.70 0.96 -6.23
N CYS A 327 46.74 -0.37 -6.25
CA CYS A 327 47.59 -1.16 -5.36
C CYS A 327 49.06 -0.80 -5.55
N LYS A 328 49.56 -0.72 -6.80
CA LYS A 328 50.94 -0.29 -7.08
C LYS A 328 51.20 1.15 -6.64
N ARG A 329 50.22 2.05 -6.77
CA ARG A 329 50.32 3.43 -6.29
C ARG A 329 50.34 3.50 -4.76
N CYS A 330 49.55 2.68 -4.07
CA CYS A 330 49.57 2.56 -2.62
C CYS A 330 50.84 1.87 -2.11
N GLU A 331 51.38 0.88 -2.83
CA GLU A 331 52.68 0.26 -2.54
C GLU A 331 53.81 1.28 -2.71
N THR A 332 53.80 2.08 -3.78
CA THR A 332 54.82 3.13 -3.99
C THR A 332 54.67 4.28 -3.01
N MET A 333 53.45 4.69 -2.66
CA MET A 333 53.21 5.69 -1.63
C MET A 333 53.55 5.16 -0.24
N SER A 334 53.25 3.90 0.07
CA SER A 334 53.62 3.28 1.35
C SER A 334 55.11 2.99 1.42
N ALA A 335 55.79 2.72 0.30
CA ALA A 335 57.24 2.65 0.25
C ALA A 335 57.86 4.05 0.39
N LYS A 336 57.29 5.09 -0.22
CA LYS A 336 57.72 6.49 -0.02
C LYS A 336 57.49 6.93 1.40
N LEU A 337 56.33 6.66 1.98
CA LEU A 337 56.07 6.88 3.40
C LEU A 337 57.04 6.04 4.20
N ARG A 338 57.19 4.74 4.01
CA ARG A 338 58.19 3.95 4.75
C ARG A 338 59.63 4.49 4.57
N PHE A 339 60.05 4.98 3.41
CA PHE A 339 61.40 5.57 3.25
C PHE A 339 61.53 6.99 3.83
N VAL A 340 60.44 7.76 3.85
CA VAL A 340 60.40 9.11 4.43
C VAL A 340 60.11 9.01 5.93
N CYS A 341 59.03 8.34 6.35
CA CYS A 341 58.60 7.98 7.71
C CYS A 341 59.50 7.02 8.50
N HIS A 342 60.24 6.07 7.91
CA HIS A 342 61.15 5.24 8.73
C HIS A 342 62.36 6.05 9.26
N PRO A 343 62.78 7.15 8.60
CA PRO A 343 63.56 8.21 9.24
C PRO A 343 62.78 9.49 9.65
N LEU A 344 61.47 9.66 9.36
CA LEU A 344 60.68 10.88 9.70
C LEU A 344 59.34 10.68 10.46
N THR A 345 58.86 9.51 10.86
CA THR A 345 57.68 9.44 11.77
C THR A 345 57.96 8.80 13.09
N ILE A 346 58.98 7.94 13.18
CA ILE A 346 59.58 7.69 14.49
C ILE A 346 60.32 8.96 14.89
N SER A 347 61.13 9.56 14.00
CA SER A 347 61.88 10.76 14.32
C SER A 347 61.04 12.03 14.46
N PHE A 348 59.92 12.28 13.77
CA PHE A 348 59.23 13.57 14.02
C PHE A 348 58.48 13.58 15.36
N LEU A 349 57.96 12.43 15.82
CA LEU A 349 57.40 12.29 17.17
C LEU A 349 58.51 12.18 18.23
N TRP A 350 59.57 11.38 18.01
CA TRP A 350 60.71 11.30 18.92
C TRP A 350 61.53 12.59 18.97
N VAL A 351 61.69 13.33 17.87
CA VAL A 351 62.42 14.61 17.87
C VAL A 351 61.61 15.67 18.58
N LEU A 352 60.28 15.72 18.42
CA LEU A 352 59.46 16.64 19.21
C LEU A 352 59.50 16.28 20.71
N GLU A 353 59.41 14.98 21.03
CA GLU A 353 59.48 14.48 22.41
C GLU A 353 60.88 14.68 23.02
N HIS A 354 61.96 14.44 22.27
CA HIS A 354 63.34 14.64 22.73
C HIS A 354 63.72 16.12 22.83
N VAL A 355 63.21 17.00 21.95
CA VAL A 355 63.41 18.44 22.07
C VAL A 355 62.68 18.97 23.30
N LEU A 356 61.44 18.52 23.55
CA LEU A 356 60.68 18.90 24.73
C LEU A 356 61.30 18.31 26.02
N LEU A 357 61.80 17.08 25.99
CA LEU A 357 62.55 16.45 27.09
C LEU A 357 63.90 17.15 27.34
N LEU A 358 64.61 17.60 26.31
CA LEU A 358 65.88 18.33 26.45
C LEU A 358 65.67 19.74 27.03
N GLU A 359 64.57 20.41 26.68
CA GLU A 359 64.23 21.73 27.24
C GLU A 359 63.68 21.64 28.68
N THR A 360 62.97 20.57 29.04
CA THR A 360 62.36 20.42 30.38
C THR A 360 63.26 19.69 31.39
N TYR A 361 64.10 18.76 30.93
CA TYR A 361 65.02 17.98 31.77
C TYR A 361 66.47 18.34 31.48
N THR A 362 66.93 19.43 32.08
CA THR A 362 68.34 19.83 32.08
C THR A 362 69.17 18.90 32.97
N GLN A 363 70.50 18.89 32.77
CA GLN A 363 71.44 18.07 33.54
C GLN A 363 71.35 18.32 35.07
N GLU A 364 70.85 19.49 35.49
CA GLU A 364 70.63 19.84 36.89
C GLU A 364 69.22 19.51 37.41
N SER A 365 68.19 19.54 36.56
CA SER A 365 66.83 19.24 37.00
C SER A 365 66.61 17.74 37.22
N ILE A 366 67.31 16.87 36.48
CA ILE A 366 67.19 15.41 36.61
C ILE A 366 67.62 14.92 38.02
N PRO A 367 68.79 15.28 38.58
CA PRO A 367 69.16 14.92 39.95
C PRO A 367 68.21 15.50 41.00
N ALA A 368 67.73 16.72 40.80
CA ALA A 368 66.78 17.36 41.71
C ALA A 368 65.44 16.61 41.75
N LEU A 369 64.90 16.20 40.60
CA LEU A 369 63.70 15.38 40.49
C LEU A 369 63.86 14.01 41.12
N HIS A 370 65.03 13.36 40.99
CA HIS A 370 65.30 12.10 41.68
C HIS A 370 65.31 12.27 43.20
N LYS A 371 65.87 13.38 43.69
CA LYS A 371 65.88 13.70 45.13
C LYS A 371 64.48 13.98 45.65
N ILE A 372 63.67 14.74 44.90
CA ILE A 372 62.25 15.01 45.22
C ILE A 372 61.45 13.72 45.21
N ARG A 373 61.62 12.87 44.20
CA ARG A 373 60.97 11.56 44.12
C ARG A 373 61.33 10.67 45.30
N LYS A 374 62.60 10.65 45.71
CA LYS A 374 63.05 9.89 46.88
C LYS A 374 62.37 10.38 48.16
N TYR A 375 62.35 11.70 48.41
CA TYR A 375 61.66 12.25 49.59
C TYR A 375 60.15 11.99 49.56
N LEU A 376 59.51 12.07 48.39
CA LEU A 376 58.10 11.74 48.24
C LEU A 376 57.83 10.27 48.57
N VAL A 377 58.63 9.35 48.03
CA VAL A 377 58.50 7.92 48.30
C VAL A 377 58.70 7.64 49.79
N GLU A 378 59.75 8.18 50.40
CA GLU A 378 60.02 8.05 51.84
C GLU A 378 58.87 8.61 52.69
N ALA A 379 58.35 9.79 52.35
CA ALA A 379 57.21 10.40 53.05
C ALA A 379 55.92 9.58 52.88
N THR A 380 55.68 9.00 51.69
CA THR A 380 54.51 8.13 51.48
C THR A 380 54.64 6.81 52.24
N GLU A 381 55.84 6.24 52.31
CA GLU A 381 56.12 5.03 53.08
C GLU A 381 55.90 5.31 54.57
N GLU A 382 56.46 6.41 55.11
CA GLU A 382 56.28 6.81 56.49
C GLU A 382 54.82 7.08 56.84
N ALA A 383 54.09 7.79 55.98
CA ALA A 383 52.66 8.02 56.14
C ALA A 383 51.86 6.71 56.12
N SER A 384 52.23 5.76 55.25
CA SER A 384 51.57 4.45 55.18
C SER A 384 51.83 3.61 56.43
N ILE A 385 53.05 3.67 56.99
CA ILE A 385 53.41 2.99 58.24
C ILE A 385 52.63 3.62 59.40
N ALA A 386 52.56 4.95 59.47
CA ALA A 386 51.79 5.67 60.49
C ALA A 386 50.30 5.35 60.41
N TYR A 387 49.74 5.31 59.20
CA TYR A 387 48.36 4.90 58.95
C TYR A 387 48.11 3.46 59.40
N ASN A 388 48.95 2.52 58.97
CA ASN A 388 48.81 1.11 59.37
C ASN A 388 48.90 0.95 60.90
N LYS A 389 49.79 1.68 61.57
CA LYS A 389 49.89 1.71 63.04
C LYS A 389 48.64 2.29 63.71
N ALA A 390 48.01 3.30 63.12
CA ALA A 390 46.75 3.84 63.61
C ALA A 390 45.61 2.84 63.42
N VAL A 391 45.55 2.17 62.27
CA VAL A 391 44.53 1.14 61.96
C VAL A 391 44.67 -0.07 62.89
N THR A 392 45.88 -0.54 63.19
CA THR A 392 46.06 -1.65 64.14
C THR A 392 45.59 -1.26 65.54
N ARG A 393 45.91 -0.04 66.00
CA ARG A 393 45.40 0.48 67.28
C ARG A 393 43.88 0.60 67.29
N LEU A 394 43.27 1.09 66.21
CA LEU A 394 41.81 1.16 66.10
C LEU A 394 41.17 -0.23 66.10
N ARG A 395 41.79 -1.22 65.46
CA ARG A 395 41.33 -2.60 65.49
C ARG A 395 41.40 -3.21 66.89
N GLU A 396 42.44 -2.89 67.66
CA GLU A 396 42.54 -3.28 69.08
C GLU A 396 41.36 -2.73 69.89
N TYR A 397 40.94 -1.49 69.65
CA TYR A 397 39.76 -0.90 70.29
C TYR A 397 38.43 -1.49 69.81
N GLN A 398 38.30 -1.81 68.52
CA GLN A 398 37.10 -2.47 67.96
C GLN A 398 36.90 -3.90 68.51
N GLY A 399 37.96 -4.55 69.00
CA GLY A 399 37.88 -5.86 69.65
C GLY A 399 37.47 -5.82 71.13
N VAL A 400 37.32 -4.62 71.71
CA VAL A 400 36.87 -4.45 73.10
C VAL A 400 35.34 -4.41 73.13
N ASP A 401 34.75 -5.13 74.07
CA ASP A 401 33.30 -5.29 74.31
C ASP A 401 32.49 -3.98 74.14
N PRO A 402 31.29 -3.98 73.52
CA PRO A 402 30.37 -2.84 73.45
C PRO A 402 30.18 -2.04 74.75
N HIS A 403 30.44 -2.64 75.92
CA HIS A 403 30.48 -1.92 77.19
C HIS A 403 31.58 -0.82 77.25
N PHE A 404 32.71 -1.03 76.59
CA PHE A 404 33.83 -0.08 76.52
C PHE A 404 33.45 1.20 75.76
N ASP A 405 32.66 1.12 74.69
CA ASP A 405 32.15 2.31 73.98
C ASP A 405 31.28 3.18 74.88
N ASN A 406 30.53 2.55 75.79
CA ASN A 406 29.71 3.26 76.76
C ASN A 406 30.58 3.96 77.82
N ILE A 407 31.63 3.29 78.30
CA ILE A 407 32.62 3.86 79.22
C ILE A 407 33.38 5.01 78.54
N ALA A 408 33.81 4.84 77.29
CA ALA A 408 34.51 5.88 76.53
C ALA A 408 33.63 7.12 76.31
N ARG A 409 32.33 6.94 76.02
CA ARG A 409 31.36 8.04 75.95
C ARG A 409 31.19 8.75 77.30
N GLN A 410 31.02 7.99 78.38
CA GLN A 410 30.91 8.56 79.73
C GLN A 410 32.18 9.32 80.13
N TYR A 411 33.35 8.77 79.82
CA TYR A 411 34.63 9.43 80.05
C TYR A 411 34.75 10.73 79.24
N HIS A 412 34.38 10.71 77.96
CA HIS A 412 34.36 11.90 77.12
C HIS A 412 33.42 12.98 77.67
N ASP A 413 32.22 12.61 78.12
CA ASP A 413 31.27 13.53 78.73
C ASP A 413 31.80 14.14 80.04
N ILE A 414 32.50 13.35 80.85
CA ILE A 414 33.15 13.83 82.08
C ILE A 414 34.30 14.78 81.75
N VAL A 415 35.17 14.43 80.79
CA VAL A 415 36.27 15.29 80.35
C VAL A 415 35.73 16.61 79.82
N LYS A 416 34.68 16.59 78.99
CA LYS A 416 34.05 17.81 78.48
C LYS A 416 33.45 18.67 79.60
N LYS A 417 32.85 18.05 80.62
CA LYS A 417 32.39 18.77 81.82
C LYS A 417 33.55 19.37 82.60
N LEU A 418 34.67 18.65 82.75
CA LEU A 418 35.87 19.15 83.41
C LEU A 418 36.49 20.32 82.64
N GLU A 419 36.60 20.24 81.32
CA GLU A 419 37.07 21.35 80.48
C GLU A 419 36.16 22.58 80.61
N ASN A 420 34.84 22.38 80.58
CA ASN A 420 33.88 23.47 80.80
C ASN A 420 33.99 24.06 82.20
N MET A 421 34.15 23.23 83.24
CA MET A 421 34.34 23.70 84.62
C MET A 421 35.67 24.41 84.78
N GLN A 422 36.76 23.89 84.22
CA GLN A 422 38.07 24.51 84.25
C GLN A 422 38.07 25.84 83.50
N TRP A 423 37.40 25.90 82.35
CA TRP A 423 37.16 27.14 81.63
C TRP A 423 36.34 28.13 82.47
N THR A 424 35.27 27.67 83.13
CA THR A 424 34.44 28.51 84.01
C THR A 424 35.23 29.02 85.23
N ILE A 425 36.04 28.17 85.85
CA ILE A 425 36.91 28.54 86.98
C ILE A 425 37.96 29.54 86.51
N HIS A 426 38.58 29.32 85.35
CA HIS A 426 39.55 30.24 84.79
C HIS A 426 38.91 31.61 84.48
N GLN A 427 37.68 31.59 83.95
CA GLN A 427 36.90 32.80 83.70
C GLN A 427 36.54 33.54 84.99
N VAL A 428 36.07 32.82 86.02
CA VAL A 428 35.76 33.38 87.34
C VAL A 428 37.01 33.90 88.05
N GLU A 429 38.16 33.23 87.90
CA GLU A 429 39.44 33.71 88.43
C GLU A 429 39.88 35.01 87.73
N MET A 430 39.65 35.12 86.41
CA MET A 430 39.86 36.36 85.66
C MET A 430 38.91 37.47 86.10
N ASP A 431 37.66 37.15 86.45
CA ASP A 431 36.67 38.13 86.91
C ASP A 431 36.89 38.58 88.37
N LEU A 432 37.32 37.68 89.26
CA LEU A 432 37.73 38.00 90.64
C LEU A 432 38.99 38.86 90.68
N LYS A 433 39.97 38.61 89.80
CA LYS A 433 41.14 39.48 89.61
C LYS A 433 40.79 40.84 88.98
N ARG A 434 39.59 41.00 88.42
CA ARG A 434 39.10 42.24 87.80
C ARG A 434 38.17 43.07 88.69
N LEU A 435 37.77 42.57 89.87
CA LEU A 435 37.09 43.42 90.86
C LEU A 435 38.12 44.40 91.46
N PRO A 436 37.88 45.72 91.42
CA PRO A 436 38.82 46.68 91.98
C PRO A 436 38.84 46.52 93.50
N ASP A 437 40.02 46.26 94.06
CA ASP A 437 40.33 46.74 95.40
C ASP A 437 40.11 48.26 95.37
N ASN A 438 38.97 48.70 95.91
CA ASN A 438 38.70 50.11 96.10
C ASN A 438 39.82 50.69 96.98
N PRO A 439 40.51 51.75 96.52
CA PRO A 439 41.56 52.39 97.26
C PRO A 439 40.94 53.46 98.16
N THR A 440 40.77 53.22 99.46
CA THR A 440 40.57 54.31 100.42
C THR A 440 41.14 53.99 101.80
N SER A 441 42.15 54.80 102.15
CA SER A 441 42.76 55.08 103.46
C SER A 441 43.80 54.12 104.02
#